data_AF-A0A3M0S179-F1
#
_entry.id   AF-A0A3M0S179-F1
#
_cell.length_a   1.000
_cell.length_b   1.000
_cell.length_c   1.000
_cell.angle_alpha   90.00
_cell.angle_beta   90.00
_cell.angle_gamma   90.00
#
_symmetry.space_group_name_H-M   'P 1'
#
loop_
_entity.id
_entity.type
_entity.pdbx_description
1 polymer ?
#
loop_
_entity_poly.entity_id
_entity_poly.type
_entity_poly.pdbx_seq_one_letter_code
_entity_poly.pdbx_strand_id
1 'polypeptide(L)'
;MLEHCLLALQLVFRVNRLKNSKLKIYYGSQWFSITNNFAHYVINNENLIQKLFRFTSCSDELVMQTLIMKSPYKDNLYIKERINTTESNMRLIDWSRGENGSPYVWKNEDYNTLKTTTCLFARKFDSNFSREYELKLVKTLF
;
A
#
# COMPACT_ATOMS: atom_id res chain seq x y z
N MET A 1 23.22 4.51 -8.93
CA MET A 1 24.36 3.94 -9.70
C MET A 1 24.85 2.64 -9.07
N LEU A 2 25.33 2.66 -7.82
CA LEU A 2 25.78 1.44 -7.11
C LEU A 2 24.68 0.36 -6.95
N GLU A 3 23.46 0.75 -6.58
CA GLU A 3 22.33 -0.17 -6.45
C GLU A 3 22.07 -0.94 -7.75
N HIS A 4 22.02 -0.25 -8.89
CA HIS A 4 21.81 -0.88 -10.20
C HIS A 4 22.94 -1.85 -10.56
N CYS A 5 24.20 -1.52 -10.25
CA CYS A 5 25.32 -2.45 -10.42
C CYS A 5 25.18 -3.70 -9.54
N LEU A 6 24.82 -3.53 -8.26
CA LEU A 6 24.60 -4.64 -7.34
C LEU A 6 23.41 -5.50 -7.74
N LEU A 7 22.34 -4.91 -8.29
CA LEU A 7 21.20 -5.63 -8.84
C LEU A 7 21.60 -6.43 -10.08
N ALA A 8 22.37 -5.83 -11.00
CA ALA A 8 22.89 -6.52 -12.17
C ALA A 8 23.76 -7.73 -11.78
N LEU A 9 24.66 -7.57 -10.81
CA LEU A 9 25.46 -8.67 -10.27
C LEU A 9 24.57 -9.76 -9.65
N GLN A 10 23.56 -9.39 -8.86
CA GLN A 10 22.62 -10.35 -8.27
C GLN A 10 21.87 -11.16 -9.33
N LEU A 11 21.48 -10.53 -10.45
CA LEU A 11 20.83 -11.21 -11.58
C LEU A 11 21.80 -12.18 -12.27
N VAL A 12 23.04 -11.76 -12.53
CA VAL A 12 24.09 -12.60 -13.14
C VAL A 12 24.38 -13.83 -12.27
N PHE A 13 24.55 -13.65 -10.97
CA PHE A 13 24.79 -14.75 -10.02
C PHE A 13 23.52 -15.51 -9.59
N ARG A 14 22.35 -15.15 -10.15
CA ARG A 14 21.04 -15.75 -9.82
C ARG A 14 20.77 -15.82 -8.33
N VAL A 15 21.12 -14.74 -7.62
CA VAL A 15 20.94 -14.64 -6.17
C VAL A 15 19.45 -14.73 -5.85
N ASN A 16 19.05 -15.80 -5.17
CA ASN A 16 17.70 -16.00 -4.68
C ASN A 16 17.69 -15.98 -3.15
N ARG A 17 17.30 -14.84 -2.58
CA ARG A 17 17.20 -14.61 -1.14
C ARG A 17 16.15 -15.48 -0.43
N LEU A 18 15.26 -16.13 -1.18
CA LEU A 18 14.21 -17.00 -0.66
C LEU A 18 14.47 -18.49 -0.94
N LYS A 19 15.57 -18.86 -1.60
CA LYS A 19 15.84 -20.25 -2.05
C LYS A 19 15.68 -21.30 -0.95
N ASN A 20 16.11 -20.98 0.26
CA ASN A 20 16.06 -21.89 1.42
C ASN A 20 14.90 -21.57 2.37
N SER A 21 13.87 -20.87 1.88
CA SER A 21 12.73 -20.44 2.68
C SER A 21 11.43 -20.94 2.07
N LYS A 22 10.54 -21.50 2.89
CA LYS A 22 9.14 -21.78 2.49
C LYS A 22 8.27 -20.52 2.52
N LEU A 23 8.88 -19.34 2.62
CA LEU A 23 8.19 -18.08 2.84
C LEU A 23 7.62 -17.56 1.53
N LYS A 24 6.30 -17.38 1.52
CA LYS A 24 5.59 -16.69 0.44
C LYS A 24 5.52 -15.19 0.76
N ILE A 25 6.05 -14.38 -0.14
CA ILE A 25 5.94 -12.92 -0.08
C ILE A 25 4.60 -12.51 -0.66
N TYR A 26 3.96 -11.56 0.00
CA TYR A 26 2.73 -10.92 -0.44
C TYR A 26 3.01 -9.42 -0.64
N TYR A 27 2.25 -8.79 -1.53
CA TYR A 27 2.42 -7.39 -1.89
C TYR A 27 1.07 -6.70 -2.04
N GLY A 28 1.06 -5.37 -1.95
CA GLY A 28 -0.11 -4.55 -2.12
C GLY A 28 0.18 -3.08 -1.82
N SER A 29 -0.87 -2.29 -1.57
CA SER A 29 -0.70 -0.87 -1.28
C SER A 29 0.10 -0.61 0.00
N GLN A 30 1.01 0.37 -0.02
CA GLN A 30 1.65 0.90 1.18
C GLN A 30 0.65 1.51 2.19
N TRP A 31 -0.56 1.87 1.76
CA TRP A 31 -1.58 2.48 2.60
C TRP A 31 -2.46 1.42 3.25
N PHE A 32 -2.55 1.46 4.58
CA PHE A 32 -3.32 0.50 5.36
C PHE A 32 -3.90 1.12 6.64
N SER A 33 -4.92 0.48 7.18
CA SER A 33 -5.38 0.68 8.56
C SER A 33 -5.31 -0.66 9.26
N ILE A 34 -4.81 -0.69 10.49
CA ILE A 34 -4.61 -1.92 11.24
C ILE A 34 -5.15 -1.78 12.65
N THR A 35 -5.52 -2.90 13.25
CA THR A 35 -5.91 -2.95 14.66
C THR A 35 -4.69 -2.87 15.56
N ASN A 36 -4.89 -2.44 16.81
CA ASN A 36 -3.83 -2.36 17.80
C ASN A 36 -3.11 -3.71 18.00
N ASN A 37 -3.86 -4.82 18.03
CA ASN A 37 -3.30 -6.15 18.21
C ASN A 37 -2.38 -6.56 17.05
N PHE A 38 -2.75 -6.24 15.81
CA PHE A 38 -1.89 -6.51 14.67
C PHE A 38 -0.66 -5.58 14.67
N ALA A 39 -0.78 -4.32 15.11
CA ALA A 39 0.36 -3.43 15.27
C ALA A 39 1.40 -3.99 16.27
N HIS A 40 0.96 -4.49 17.43
CA HIS A 40 1.85 -5.18 18.38
C HIS A 40 2.49 -6.43 17.77
N TYR A 41 1.74 -7.21 16.99
CA TYR A 41 2.30 -8.36 16.28
C TYR A 41 3.41 -7.95 15.30
N VAL A 42 3.23 -6.85 14.56
CA VAL A 42 4.24 -6.31 13.64
C VAL A 42 5.51 -5.94 14.39
N ILE A 43 5.39 -5.18 15.49
CA ILE A 43 6.55 -4.75 16.31
C ILE A 43 7.30 -5.98 16.86
N ASN A 44 6.57 -6.98 17.38
CA ASN A 44 7.18 -8.21 17.89
C ASN A 44 7.90 -9.04 16.82
N ASN A 45 7.70 -8.73 15.53
CA ASN A 45 8.36 -9.37 14.39
C ASN A 45 9.45 -8.50 13.76
N GLU A 46 9.92 -7.43 14.42
CA GLU A 46 10.93 -6.52 13.87
C GLU A 46 12.18 -7.23 13.35
N ASN A 47 12.74 -8.18 14.12
CA ASN A 47 13.92 -8.95 13.70
C ASN A 47 13.68 -9.75 12.41
N LEU A 48 12.48 -10.31 12.26
CA LEU A 48 12.07 -11.01 11.04
C LEU A 48 11.94 -10.02 9.87
N ILE A 49 11.33 -8.86 10.11
CA ILE A 49 11.18 -7.80 9.12
C ILE A 49 12.56 -7.35 8.62
N GLN A 50 13.47 -7.02 9.54
CA GLN A 50 14.83 -6.60 9.24
C GLN A 50 15.58 -7.66 8.42
N LYS A 51 15.52 -8.92 8.84
CA LYS A 51 16.17 -10.03 8.12
C LYS A 51 15.66 -10.18 6.69
N LEU A 52 14.35 -10.00 6.47
CA LEU A 52 13.72 -10.28 5.17
C LEU A 52 13.68 -9.07 4.24
N PHE A 53 13.56 -7.84 4.76
CA PHE A 53 13.17 -6.68 3.96
C PHE A 53 14.18 -5.53 3.96
N ARG A 54 15.22 -5.53 4.81
CA ARG A 54 16.18 -4.40 4.91
C ARG A 54 16.90 -4.03 3.59
N PHE A 55 17.04 -4.99 2.68
CA PHE A 55 17.66 -4.79 1.37
C PHE A 55 16.64 -4.94 0.23
N THR A 56 15.38 -4.61 0.49
CA THR A 56 14.29 -4.76 -0.46
C THR A 56 13.76 -3.38 -0.83
N SER A 57 13.71 -3.08 -2.12
CA SER A 57 13.09 -1.86 -2.64
C SER A 57 11.57 -1.91 -2.47
N CYS A 58 10.95 -0.76 -2.18
CA CYS A 58 9.52 -0.61 -1.85
C CYS A 58 9.03 -1.63 -0.83
N SER A 59 9.80 -1.87 0.23
CA SER A 59 9.48 -2.89 1.24
C SER A 59 8.20 -2.58 2.02
N ASP A 60 7.79 -1.32 2.09
CA ASP A 60 6.51 -0.85 2.62
C ASP A 60 5.30 -1.48 1.91
N GLU A 61 5.42 -1.82 0.63
CA GLU A 61 4.39 -2.53 -0.15
C GLU A 61 4.39 -4.05 0.04
N LEU A 62 5.32 -4.59 0.85
CA LEU A 62 5.51 -6.03 1.05
C LEU A 62 5.35 -6.47 2.50
N VAL A 63 5.86 -5.66 3.45
CA VAL A 63 5.99 -6.04 4.86
C VAL A 63 4.63 -6.38 5.45
N MET A 64 3.66 -5.48 5.32
CA MET A 64 2.37 -5.61 5.99
C MET A 64 1.55 -6.75 5.42
N GLN A 65 1.53 -6.88 4.10
CA GLN A 65 0.84 -7.92 3.36
C GLN A 65 1.46 -9.28 3.68
N THR A 66 2.79 -9.35 3.77
CA THR A 66 3.45 -10.61 4.13
C THR A 66 3.18 -11.00 5.58
N LEU A 67 3.24 -10.06 6.53
CA LEU A 67 3.00 -10.35 7.94
C LEU A 67 1.57 -10.75 8.24
N ILE A 68 0.58 -10.05 7.68
CA ILE A 68 -0.83 -10.37 7.96
C ILE A 68 -1.17 -11.77 7.46
N MET A 69 -0.75 -12.10 6.23
CA MET A 69 -1.01 -13.38 5.59
C MET A 69 -0.31 -14.56 6.27
N LYS A 70 0.76 -14.29 7.03
CA LYS A 70 1.50 -15.28 7.81
C LYS A 70 1.06 -15.36 9.27
N SER A 71 0.08 -14.56 9.67
CA SER A 71 -0.39 -14.47 11.05
C SER A 71 -1.83 -14.98 11.17
N PRO A 72 -2.30 -15.27 12.39
CA PRO A 72 -3.72 -15.53 12.64
C PRO A 72 -4.63 -14.35 12.24
N TYR A 73 -4.10 -13.13 12.12
CA TYR A 73 -4.87 -11.94 11.73
C TYR A 73 -5.30 -11.94 10.25
N LYS A 74 -4.83 -12.88 9.43
CA LYS A 74 -5.29 -13.06 8.05
C LYS A 74 -6.82 -13.16 7.97
N ASP A 75 -7.45 -13.82 8.95
CA ASP A 75 -8.90 -14.02 8.94
C ASP A 75 -9.68 -12.76 9.35
N ASN A 76 -8.98 -11.73 9.83
CA ASN A 76 -9.52 -10.41 10.16
C ASN A 76 -9.41 -9.41 9.00
N LEU A 77 -8.97 -9.85 7.80
CA LEU A 77 -8.97 -8.99 6.62
C LEU A 77 -10.39 -8.49 6.33
N TYR A 78 -10.51 -7.19 6.04
CA TYR A 78 -11.78 -6.55 5.75
C TYR A 78 -12.45 -7.15 4.50
N ILE A 79 -11.67 -7.32 3.43
CA ILE A 79 -12.04 -8.11 2.24
C ILE A 79 -11.16 -9.36 2.24
N LYS A 80 -11.79 -10.54 2.26
CA LYS A 80 -11.08 -11.83 2.39
C LYS A 80 -10.49 -12.28 1.05
N GLU A 81 -11.14 -11.91 -0.03
CA GLU A 81 -10.69 -12.14 -1.38
C GLU A 81 -9.44 -11.29 -1.65
N ARG A 82 -8.46 -11.86 -2.34
CA ARG A 82 -7.25 -11.12 -2.75
C ARG A 82 -7.52 -10.31 -4.00
N ILE A 83 -8.40 -9.32 -3.88
CA ILE A 83 -8.79 -8.44 -4.98
C ILE A 83 -8.14 -7.07 -4.75
N ASN A 84 -7.55 -6.54 -5.80
CA ASN A 84 -6.93 -5.23 -5.80
C ASN A 84 -7.98 -4.14 -6.12
N THR A 85 -8.85 -3.84 -5.15
CA THR A 85 -9.83 -2.75 -5.23
C THR A 85 -9.54 -1.65 -4.22
N THR A 86 -10.10 -0.47 -4.45
CA THR A 86 -9.97 0.70 -3.56
C THR A 86 -10.61 0.46 -2.19
N GLU A 87 -11.62 -0.41 -2.12
CA GLU A 87 -12.34 -0.76 -0.90
C GLU A 87 -11.49 -1.68 0.01
N SER A 88 -10.58 -2.48 -0.55
CA SER A 88 -9.75 -3.42 0.23
C SER A 88 -8.92 -2.75 1.32
N ASN A 89 -8.50 -1.50 1.08
CA ASN A 89 -7.89 -0.65 2.10
C ASN A 89 -8.67 0.63 2.37
N MET A 90 -9.85 0.84 1.79
CA MET A 90 -10.66 2.06 1.94
C MET A 90 -9.93 3.35 1.51
N ARG A 91 -9.02 3.25 0.53
CA ARG A 91 -8.35 4.41 -0.09
C ARG A 91 -8.73 4.48 -1.56
N LEU A 92 -9.42 5.54 -1.93
CA LEU A 92 -9.68 5.87 -3.32
C LEU A 92 -8.38 6.39 -3.96
N ILE A 93 -7.75 5.54 -4.76
CA ILE A 93 -6.53 5.85 -5.50
C ILE A 93 -6.78 5.53 -6.96
N ASP A 94 -6.76 6.54 -7.81
CA ASP A 94 -6.96 6.35 -9.23
C ASP A 94 -5.61 6.14 -9.92
N TRP A 95 -5.32 4.86 -10.20
CA TRP A 95 -4.14 4.46 -10.95
C TRP A 95 -4.38 4.42 -12.46
N SER A 96 -5.64 4.38 -12.91
CA SER A 96 -5.96 4.20 -14.34
C SER A 96 -5.76 5.48 -15.14
N ARG A 97 -6.01 6.64 -14.50
CA ARG A 97 -5.72 7.97 -15.06
C ARG A 97 -4.35 8.51 -14.63
N GLY A 98 -3.56 7.71 -13.93
CA GLY A 98 -2.22 8.06 -13.48
C GLY A 98 -1.19 8.02 -14.62
N GLU A 99 -0.07 8.70 -14.42
CA GLU A 99 1.04 8.75 -15.38
C GLU A 99 2.37 8.47 -14.68
N ASN A 100 3.32 7.84 -15.37
CA ASN A 100 4.69 7.58 -14.89
C ASN A 100 4.76 6.86 -13.53
N GLY A 101 3.84 5.93 -13.26
CA GLY A 101 3.79 5.21 -11.99
C GLY A 101 3.32 6.08 -10.80
N SER A 102 2.75 7.26 -11.06
CA SER A 102 2.04 8.06 -10.07
C SER A 102 0.53 7.95 -10.28
N PRO A 103 -0.28 7.86 -9.21
CA PRO A 103 -1.73 7.95 -9.35
C PRO A 103 -2.15 9.35 -9.82
N TYR A 104 -3.35 9.43 -10.38
CA TYR A 104 -4.00 10.65 -10.81
C TYR A 104 -4.13 11.66 -9.66
N VAL A 105 -4.00 12.93 -10.01
CA VAL A 105 -4.25 14.05 -9.10
C VAL A 105 -5.68 14.52 -9.32
N TRP A 106 -6.52 14.36 -8.30
CA TRP A 106 -7.92 14.74 -8.33
C TRP A 106 -8.10 16.22 -8.65
N LYS A 107 -9.09 16.54 -9.49
CA LYS A 107 -9.45 17.90 -9.87
C LYS A 107 -10.86 18.23 -9.37
N ASN A 108 -11.23 19.52 -9.40
CA ASN A 108 -12.55 19.98 -9.00
C ASN A 108 -13.69 19.29 -9.77
N GLU A 109 -13.43 18.89 -11.01
CA GLU A 109 -14.35 18.14 -11.88
C GLU A 109 -14.69 16.74 -11.33
N ASP A 110 -13.79 16.15 -10.53
CA ASP A 110 -13.98 14.82 -9.93
C ASP A 110 -14.78 14.87 -8.61
N TYR A 111 -15.28 16.04 -8.22
CA TYR A 111 -15.99 16.22 -6.97
C TYR A 111 -17.10 15.20 -6.73
N ASN A 112 -17.87 14.86 -7.78
CA ASN A 112 -18.93 13.88 -7.65
C ASN A 112 -18.39 12.49 -7.28
N THR A 113 -17.30 12.04 -7.90
CA THR A 113 -16.63 10.77 -7.57
C THR A 113 -16.11 10.78 -6.12
N LEU A 114 -15.47 11.88 -5.72
CA LEU A 114 -14.95 12.06 -4.37
C LEU A 114 -16.05 12.12 -3.31
N LYS A 115 -17.22 12.65 -3.66
CA LYS A 115 -18.37 12.78 -2.77
C LYS A 115 -19.12 11.45 -2.59
N THR A 116 -19.20 10.62 -3.64
CA THR A 116 -20.01 9.40 -3.62
C THR A 116 -19.23 8.12 -3.29
N THR A 117 -17.90 8.20 -3.21
CA THR A 117 -17.09 7.05 -2.82
C THR A 117 -17.41 6.57 -1.41
N THR A 118 -17.34 5.26 -1.21
CA THR A 118 -17.42 4.64 0.12
C THR A 118 -16.07 4.59 0.83
N CYS A 119 -14.98 4.96 0.16
CA CYS A 119 -13.64 4.99 0.75
C CYS A 119 -13.52 6.08 1.81
N LEU A 120 -12.75 5.81 2.85
CA LEU A 120 -12.53 6.75 3.96
C LEU A 120 -11.50 7.83 3.61
N PHE A 121 -10.61 7.54 2.67
CA PHE A 121 -9.53 8.44 2.24
C PHE A 121 -9.45 8.45 0.71
N ALA A 122 -8.92 9.53 0.15
CA ALA A 122 -8.60 9.63 -1.27
C ALA A 122 -7.17 10.19 -1.48
N ARG A 123 -6.51 9.77 -2.57
CA ARG A 123 -5.25 10.37 -3.06
C ARG A 123 -5.18 10.28 -4.60
N LYS A 124 -4.49 11.17 -5.30
CA LYS A 124 -3.67 12.28 -4.76
C LYS A 124 -4.38 13.63 -4.94
N PHE A 125 -4.13 14.56 -4.04
CA PHE A 125 -4.52 15.97 -4.19
C PHE A 125 -3.26 16.82 -4.35
N ASP A 126 -3.38 17.95 -5.03
CA ASP A 126 -2.37 19.00 -5.06
C ASP A 126 -2.95 20.33 -4.54
N SER A 127 -2.11 21.35 -4.42
CA SER A 127 -2.53 22.67 -3.93
C SER A 127 -3.40 23.45 -4.92
N ASN A 128 -3.57 22.98 -6.15
CA ASN A 128 -4.46 23.60 -7.14
C ASN A 128 -5.90 23.11 -6.96
N PHE A 129 -6.11 22.04 -6.19
CA PHE A 129 -7.44 21.63 -5.77
C PHE A 129 -8.09 22.75 -4.96
N SER A 130 -9.28 23.19 -5.38
CA SER A 130 -9.88 24.40 -4.84
C SER A 130 -10.36 24.19 -3.41
N ARG A 131 -9.96 25.10 -2.51
CA ARG A 131 -10.44 25.15 -1.12
C ARG A 131 -11.96 25.15 -1.01
N GLU A 132 -12.67 25.69 -2.00
CA GLU A 132 -14.14 25.62 -2.04
C GLU A 132 -14.64 24.18 -2.08
N TYR A 133 -14.03 23.35 -2.94
CA TYR A 133 -14.38 21.94 -3.10
C TYR A 133 -13.94 21.10 -1.91
N GLU A 134 -12.79 21.42 -1.30
CA GLU A 134 -12.37 20.81 -0.03
C GLU A 134 -13.42 21.06 1.08
N LEU A 135 -13.86 22.31 1.24
CA LEU A 135 -14.87 22.66 2.25
C LEU A 135 -16.22 21.98 1.96
N LYS A 136 -16.59 21.84 0.67
CA LYS A 136 -17.80 21.10 0.27
C LYS A 136 -17.72 19.62 0.64
N LEU A 137 -16.57 18.98 0.44
CA LEU A 137 -16.35 17.58 0.83
C LEU A 137 -16.46 17.43 2.36
N VAL A 138 -15.78 18.29 3.14
CA VAL A 138 -15.81 18.23 4.60
C VAL A 138 -17.23 18.39 5.15
N LYS A 139 -18.00 19.35 4.66
CA LYS A 139 -19.39 19.58 5.11
C LYS A 139 -20.38 18.49 4.71
N THR A 140 -20.06 17.70 3.69
CA THR A 140 -20.96 16.63 3.22
C THR A 140 -20.69 15.35 4.00
N LEU A 141 -19.44 15.12 4.39
CA LEU A 141 -18.98 13.88 5.01
C LEU A 141 -19.05 13.90 6.56
N PHE A 142 -19.28 15.07 7.17
CA PHE A 142 -19.44 15.30 8.61
C PHE A 142 -20.61 16.26 8.88
#